data_AF-A0A8E4GWH0-F1
#
_entry.id   AF-A0A8E4GWH0-F1
#
_cell.length_a   1.000
_cell.length_b   1.000
_cell.length_c   1.000
_cell.angle_alpha   90.00
_cell.angle_beta   90.00
_cell.angle_gamma   90.00
#
_symmetry.space_group_name_H-M   'P 1'
#
loop_
_entity.id
_entity.type
_entity.pdbx_description
1 polymer ?
#
loop_
_entity_poly.entity_id
_entity_poly.type
_entity_poly.pdbx_seq_one_letter_code
_entity_poly.pdbx_strand_id
1 'polypeptide(L)'
;KIENIDKNIEKLYSKNHSCVYKNFDMPKIETKLFSFNAPNGMCHHCRGIGVDIKADFDALVPEPWRTIDQGAIKIFQNTVNTSNLEWQEFEVLLKHYNIPTNKPIEEFTKEELEIIKYGSEEE
;
A
#
# COMPACT_ATOMS: atom_id res chain seq x y z
N LYS A 1 -16.02 11.16 -38.40
CA LYS A 1 -16.08 10.06 -39.39
C LYS A 1 -16.47 10.66 -40.73
N ILE A 2 -15.68 10.43 -41.77
CA ILE A 2 -15.92 10.92 -43.13
C ILE A 2 -15.93 9.69 -44.04
N GLU A 3 -17.02 9.47 -44.75
CA GLU A 3 -17.18 8.37 -45.70
C GLU A 3 -17.11 8.91 -47.13
N ASN A 4 -16.27 8.29 -47.97
CA ASN A 4 -16.25 8.55 -49.40
C ASN A 4 -17.16 7.55 -50.10
N ILE A 5 -18.30 8.02 -50.60
CA ILE A 5 -19.35 7.18 -51.20
C ILE A 5 -18.88 6.53 -52.51
N ASP A 6 -18.08 7.24 -53.32
CA ASP A 6 -17.61 6.74 -54.63
C ASP A 6 -16.54 5.64 -54.51
N LYS A 7 -15.73 5.67 -53.45
CA LYS A 7 -14.63 4.71 -53.22
C LYS A 7 -14.91 3.71 -52.10
N ASN A 8 -16.05 3.85 -51.40
CA ASN A 8 -16.42 3.08 -50.22
C ASN A 8 -15.30 3.02 -49.15
N ILE A 9 -14.59 4.15 -48.96
CA ILE A 9 -13.50 4.27 -47.98
C ILE A 9 -13.98 5.17 -46.85
N GLU A 10 -13.90 4.66 -45.62
CA GLU A 10 -14.15 5.41 -44.40
C GLU A 10 -12.84 5.91 -43.78
N LYS A 11 -12.82 7.18 -43.35
CA LYS A 11 -11.73 7.75 -42.57
C LYS A 11 -12.26 8.39 -41.29
N LEU A 12 -11.64 8.05 -40.16
CA LEU A 12 -11.91 8.64 -38.87
C LEU A 12 -10.92 9.77 -38.58
N TYR A 13 -11.42 10.90 -38.08
CA TYR A 13 -10.64 12.07 -37.72
C TYR A 13 -11.09 12.54 -36.33
N SER A 14 -10.14 13.05 -35.55
CA SER A 14 -10.39 13.72 -34.27
C SER A 14 -9.61 15.03 -34.22
N LYS A 15 -10.18 16.06 -33.59
CA LYS A 15 -9.45 17.30 -33.25
C LYS A 15 -8.75 17.19 -31.89
N ASN A 16 -9.14 16.22 -31.07
CA ASN A 16 -8.58 15.96 -29.75
C ASN A 16 -7.51 14.87 -29.84
N HIS A 17 -6.64 14.78 -28.83
CA HIS A 17 -5.64 13.72 -28.72
C HIS A 17 -6.28 12.41 -28.27
N SER A 18 -7.12 11.83 -29.13
CA SER A 18 -7.93 10.64 -28.86
C SER A 18 -7.36 9.40 -29.55
N CYS A 19 -7.34 8.27 -28.86
CA CYS A 19 -6.95 6.99 -29.45
C CYS A 19 -8.09 6.38 -30.27
N VAL A 20 -7.78 5.86 -31.46
CA VAL A 20 -8.78 5.20 -32.33
C VAL A 20 -9.10 3.77 -31.88
N TYR A 21 -8.16 3.11 -31.20
CA TYR A 21 -8.26 1.70 -30.80
C TYR A 21 -8.78 1.50 -29.37
N LYS A 22 -8.67 2.53 -28.52
CA LYS A 22 -9.01 2.48 -27.10
C LYS A 22 -9.74 3.75 -26.71
N ASN A 23 -10.60 3.65 -25.69
CA ASN A 23 -11.26 4.81 -25.11
C ASN A 23 -10.29 5.58 -24.20
N PHE A 24 -9.28 6.21 -24.80
CA PHE A 24 -8.26 7.00 -24.13
C PHE A 24 -8.10 8.34 -24.83
N ASP A 25 -8.30 9.40 -24.05
CA ASP A 25 -8.08 10.77 -24.46
C ASP A 25 -6.93 11.36 -23.65
N MET A 26 -5.89 11.81 -24.34
CA MET A 26 -4.77 12.49 -23.73
C MET A 26 -5.13 13.97 -23.50
N PRO A 27 -4.80 14.53 -22.32
CA PRO A 27 -4.95 15.96 -22.09
C PRO A 27 -4.08 16.76 -23.07
N LYS A 28 -4.45 18.02 -23.29
CA LYS A 28 -3.69 18.94 -24.13
C LYS A 28 -2.23 19.02 -23.66
N ILE A 29 -1.30 18.86 -24.60
CA ILE A 29 0.13 18.92 -24.32
C ILE A 29 0.51 20.37 -23.98
N GLU A 30 0.77 20.61 -22.70
CA GLU A 30 1.23 21.88 -22.15
C GLU A 30 2.40 21.61 -21.20
N THR A 31 3.29 22.57 -21.00
CA THR A 31 4.50 22.39 -20.17
C THR A 31 4.19 21.91 -18.75
N LYS A 32 3.06 22.34 -18.17
CA LYS A 32 2.57 21.91 -16.86
C LYS A 32 2.26 20.41 -16.76
N LEU A 33 1.98 19.73 -17.87
CA LEU A 33 1.73 18.28 -17.90
C LEU A 33 3.00 17.49 -17.56
N PHE A 34 4.17 18.07 -17.78
CA PHE A 34 5.47 17.46 -17.52
C PHE A 34 6.10 17.94 -16.20
N SER A 35 5.40 18.78 -15.45
CA SER A 35 5.87 19.28 -14.16
C SER A 35 5.29 18.43 -13.03
N PHE A 36 6.15 17.70 -12.32
CA PHE A 36 5.76 16.99 -11.10
C PHE A 36 5.38 17.94 -9.95
N ASN A 37 5.71 19.24 -10.07
CA ASN A 37 5.28 20.28 -9.14
C ASN A 37 3.91 20.88 -9.49
N ALA A 38 3.31 20.50 -10.63
CA ALA A 38 2.00 20.98 -11.04
C ALA A 38 0.94 19.89 -10.81
N PRO A 39 -0.27 20.24 -10.31
CA PRO A 39 -1.36 19.27 -10.10
C PRO A 39 -1.71 18.45 -11.35
N ASN A 40 -1.57 19.06 -12.53
CA ASN A 40 -1.89 18.41 -13.80
C ASN A 40 -0.80 17.46 -14.30
N GLY A 41 0.44 17.57 -13.81
CA GLY A 41 1.58 16.74 -14.22
C GLY A 41 2.08 15.79 -13.13
N MET A 42 1.60 15.95 -11.89
CA MET A 42 2.00 15.09 -10.78
C MET A 42 1.22 13.78 -10.77
N CYS A 43 1.91 12.70 -10.39
CA CYS A 43 1.24 11.45 -10.06
C CYS A 43 0.31 11.66 -8.85
N HIS A 44 -0.96 11.27 -8.95
CA HIS A 44 -1.94 11.45 -7.86
C HIS A 44 -1.64 10.61 -6.61
N HIS A 45 -0.93 9.50 -6.78
CA HIS A 45 -0.56 8.61 -5.68
C HIS A 45 0.55 9.22 -4.81
N CYS A 46 1.72 9.51 -5.41
CA CYS A 46 2.86 10.06 -4.68
C CYS A 46 2.93 11.60 -4.67
N ARG A 47 1.94 12.27 -5.27
CA ARG A 47 1.84 13.75 -5.39
C ARG A 47 3.11 14.40 -5.95
N GLY A 48 3.77 13.74 -6.88
CA GLY A 48 4.99 14.24 -7.53
C GLY A 48 6.28 14.10 -6.73
N ILE A 49 6.23 13.48 -5.54
CA ILE A 49 7.42 13.22 -4.71
C ILE A 49 8.28 12.08 -5.31
N GLY A 50 7.62 11.12 -5.97
CA GLY A 50 8.30 9.98 -6.61
C GLY A 50 8.64 8.82 -5.67
N VAL A 51 8.34 8.95 -4.37
CA VAL A 51 8.44 7.86 -3.40
C VAL A 51 7.11 7.65 -2.66
N ASP A 52 6.95 6.46 -2.10
CA ASP A 52 5.84 6.09 -1.25
C ASP A 52 6.38 5.70 0.13
N ILE A 53 5.70 6.12 1.19
CA ILE A 53 6.12 5.86 2.57
C ILE A 53 5.25 4.74 3.09
N LYS A 54 5.85 3.57 3.29
CA LYS A 54 5.18 2.37 3.79
C LYS A 54 5.74 1.98 5.14
N ALA A 55 4.89 1.33 5.95
CA ALA A 55 5.33 0.69 7.16
C ALA A 55 6.26 -0.49 6.81
N ASP A 56 7.34 -0.62 7.56
CA ASP A 56 8.29 -1.72 7.46
C ASP A 56 8.31 -2.46 8.80
N PHE A 57 8.05 -3.77 8.76
CA PHE A 57 8.00 -4.60 9.95
C PHE A 57 9.39 -4.78 10.58
N ASP A 58 10.44 -4.83 9.76
CA ASP A 58 11.81 -5.02 10.27
C ASP A 58 12.27 -3.76 11.01
N ALA A 59 11.81 -2.58 10.57
CA ALA A 59 12.01 -1.33 11.29
C ALA A 59 11.21 -1.27 12.61
N LEU A 60 10.09 -1.98 12.70
CA LEU A 60 9.25 -2.08 13.90
C LEU A 60 9.81 -3.07 14.93
N VAL A 61 10.52 -4.10 14.47
CA VAL A 61 11.16 -5.14 15.30
C VAL A 61 12.68 -5.13 15.06
N PRO A 62 13.40 -4.13 15.59
CA PRO A 62 14.84 -3.98 15.33
C PRO A 62 15.69 -5.09 15.97
N GLU A 63 15.16 -5.80 16.97
CA GLU A 63 15.84 -6.85 17.74
C GLU A 63 14.99 -8.15 17.70
N PRO A 64 15.00 -8.90 16.58
CA PRO A 64 14.10 -10.05 16.39
C PRO A 64 14.43 -11.25 17.30
N TRP A 65 15.60 -11.26 17.93
CA TRP A 65 16.00 -12.22 18.96
C TRP A 65 15.31 -11.99 20.32
N ARG A 66 14.61 -10.86 20.50
CA ARG A 66 13.81 -10.60 21.71
C ARG A 66 12.40 -11.15 21.57
N THR A 67 11.77 -11.41 22.71
CA THR A 67 10.38 -11.86 22.78
C THR A 67 9.39 -10.69 22.82
N ILE A 68 8.11 -10.95 22.57
CA ILE A 68 7.05 -9.93 22.70
C ILE A 68 7.01 -9.40 24.14
N ASP A 69 7.14 -10.29 25.13
CA ASP A 69 7.19 -9.92 26.57
C ASP A 69 8.35 -8.99 26.93
N GLN A 70 9.45 -9.07 26.18
CA GLN A 70 10.63 -8.20 26.34
C GLN A 70 10.52 -6.88 25.56
N GLY A 71 9.37 -6.64 24.91
CA GLY A 71 9.12 -5.43 24.12
C GLY A 71 9.80 -5.45 22.76
N ALA A 72 9.89 -6.62 22.09
CA ALA A 72 10.47 -6.73 20.74
C ALA A 72 9.75 -5.85 19.70
N ILE A 73 8.43 -5.66 19.85
CA ILE A 73 7.63 -4.80 18.97
C ILE A 73 7.64 -3.38 19.53
N LYS A 74 8.23 -2.45 18.77
CA LYS A 74 8.53 -1.09 19.26
C LYS A 74 7.31 -0.28 19.71
N ILE A 75 6.15 -0.48 19.07
CA ILE A 75 4.89 0.18 19.46
C ILE A 75 4.46 -0.27 20.88
N PHE A 76 4.67 -1.54 21.21
CA PHE A 76 4.24 -2.12 22.48
C PHE A 76 5.32 -2.11 23.55
N GLN A 77 6.56 -1.71 23.24
CA GLN A 77 7.73 -1.85 24.11
C GLN A 77 7.52 -1.41 25.58
N ASN A 78 6.75 -0.33 25.80
CA ASN A 78 6.50 0.22 27.13
C ASN A 78 5.09 -0.09 27.67
N THR A 79 4.27 -0.81 26.91
CA THR A 79 2.86 -1.09 27.23
C THR A 79 2.58 -2.58 27.37
N VAL A 80 3.56 -3.46 27.12
CA VAL A 80 3.46 -4.91 27.36
C VAL A 80 2.98 -5.17 28.78
N ASN A 81 1.94 -6.00 28.91
CA ASN A 81 1.32 -6.40 30.18
C ASN A 81 0.75 -5.24 31.02
N THR A 82 0.40 -4.13 30.38
CA THR A 82 -0.27 -2.98 31.04
C THR A 82 -1.76 -2.93 30.72
N SER A 83 -2.49 -2.03 31.38
CA SER A 83 -3.90 -1.74 31.09
C SER A 83 -4.10 -0.85 29.84
N ASN A 84 -3.09 -0.76 28.97
CA ASN A 84 -3.20 -0.04 27.70
C ASN A 84 -4.15 -0.80 26.76
N LEU A 85 -5.10 -0.08 26.15
CA LEU A 85 -6.14 -0.69 25.33
C LEU A 85 -5.56 -1.42 24.10
N GLU A 86 -4.61 -0.83 23.39
CA GLU A 86 -4.00 -1.42 22.19
C GLU A 86 -3.26 -2.72 22.55
N TRP A 87 -2.55 -2.74 23.69
CA TRP A 87 -1.93 -3.96 24.18
C TRP A 87 -2.96 -5.03 24.53
N GLN A 88 -4.05 -4.67 25.22
CA GLN A 88 -5.10 -5.63 25.59
C GLN A 88 -5.77 -6.26 24.37
N GLU A 89 -6.06 -5.46 23.34
CA GLU A 89 -6.60 -5.96 22.07
C GLU A 89 -5.60 -6.90 21.37
N PHE A 90 -4.33 -6.51 21.32
CA PHE A 90 -3.27 -7.34 20.75
C PHE A 90 -3.07 -8.64 21.54
N GLU A 91 -3.12 -8.60 22.88
CA GLU A 91 -3.00 -9.78 23.74
C GLU A 91 -4.16 -10.75 23.52
N VAL A 92 -5.38 -10.25 23.30
CA VAL A 92 -6.54 -11.09 22.96
C VAL A 92 -6.34 -11.79 21.62
N LEU A 93 -5.82 -11.09 20.60
CA LEU A 93 -5.49 -11.67 19.30
C LEU A 93 -4.46 -12.81 19.45
N LEU A 94 -3.37 -12.57 20.18
CA LEU A 94 -2.33 -13.57 20.41
C LEU A 94 -2.89 -14.80 21.13
N LYS A 95 -3.74 -14.60 22.14
CA LYS A 95 -4.40 -15.69 22.87
C LYS A 95 -5.35 -16.49 21.98
N HIS A 96 -6.10 -15.83 21.11
CA HIS A 96 -7.04 -16.49 20.20
C HIS A 96 -6.31 -17.46 19.26
N TYR A 97 -5.19 -17.03 18.69
CA TYR A 97 -4.36 -17.84 17.78
C TYR A 97 -3.31 -18.71 18.48
N ASN A 98 -3.31 -18.78 19.82
CA ASN A 98 -2.32 -19.50 20.64
C ASN A 98 -0.86 -19.12 20.33
N ILE A 99 -0.61 -17.85 20.02
CA ILE A 99 0.71 -17.33 19.69
C ILE A 99 1.48 -17.03 20.99
N PRO A 100 2.65 -17.67 21.23
CA PRO A 100 3.40 -17.47 22.46
C PRO A 100 4.12 -16.11 22.51
N THR A 101 3.98 -15.37 23.60
CA THR A 101 4.66 -14.07 23.81
C THR A 101 6.11 -14.19 24.30
N ASN A 102 6.47 -15.37 24.81
CA ASN A 102 7.79 -15.70 25.38
C ASN A 102 8.76 -16.32 24.37
N LYS A 103 8.38 -16.38 23.10
CA LYS A 103 9.18 -16.87 21.99
C LYS A 103 9.90 -15.69 21.30
N PRO A 104 11.17 -15.80 20.88
CA PRO A 104 11.84 -14.78 20.07
C PRO A 104 11.15 -14.59 18.71
N ILE A 105 11.01 -13.35 18.22
CA ILE A 105 10.30 -13.05 16.95
C ILE A 105 10.89 -13.82 15.75
N GLU A 106 12.20 -14.01 15.70
CA GLU A 106 12.89 -14.74 14.63
C GLU A 106 12.51 -16.24 14.54
N GLU A 107 11.98 -16.82 15.61
CA GLU A 107 11.55 -18.21 15.65
C GLU A 107 10.08 -18.39 15.20
N PHE A 108 9.35 -17.30 14.96
CA PHE A 108 7.94 -17.38 14.59
C PHE A 108 7.77 -18.00 13.22
N THR A 109 6.73 -18.80 13.07
CA THR A 109 6.31 -19.30 11.77
C THR A 109 5.79 -18.16 10.90
N LYS A 110 5.75 -18.37 9.59
CA LYS A 110 5.20 -17.37 8.66
C LYS A 110 3.75 -17.03 8.99
N GLU A 111 2.94 -18.02 9.35
CA GLU A 111 1.53 -17.83 9.70
C GLU A 111 1.37 -16.98 10.97
N GLU A 112 2.14 -17.26 12.02
CA GLU A 112 2.14 -16.44 13.24
C GLU A 112 2.55 -14.98 12.94
N LEU A 113 3.56 -14.77 12.08
CA LEU A 113 4.01 -13.44 11.68
C LEU A 113 2.97 -12.70 10.83
N GLU A 114 2.26 -13.38 9.93
CA GLU A 114 1.20 -12.76 9.12
C GLU A 114 0.06 -12.26 10.01
N ILE A 115 -0.37 -13.05 10.99
CA ILE A 115 -1.40 -12.65 11.97
C ILE A 115 -0.94 -11.41 12.76
N ILE A 116 0.33 -11.38 13.19
CA ILE A 116 0.89 -10.22 13.91
C ILE A 116 0.97 -8.97 13.02
N LYS A 117 1.31 -9.13 11.74
CA LYS A 117 1.52 -8.02 10.79
C LYS A 117 0.22 -7.44 10.25
N TYR A 118 -0.75 -8.29 9.96
CA TYR A 118 -1.92 -7.94 9.16
C TYR A 118 -3.25 -8.21 9.86
N GLY A 119 -3.26 -8.93 11.00
CA GLY A 119 -4.45 -9.23 11.78
C GLY A 119 -5.06 -10.60 11.47
N SER A 120 -6.26 -10.85 12.02
CA SER A 120 -7.03 -12.07 11.75
C SER A 120 -7.53 -12.09 10.31
N GLU A 121 -7.56 -13.29 9.70
CA GLU A 121 -8.31 -13.52 8.45
C GLU A 121 -9.79 -13.80 8.70
N GLU A 122 -10.17 -14.02 9.96
CA GLU A 122 -11.55 -14.21 10.41
C GLU A 122 -12.19 -12.83 10.68
N GLU A 123 -13.38 -12.59 10.08
CA GLU A 123 -14.23 -11.39 10.29
C GLU A 123 -14.96 -11.39 11.64
#